data_AF-A0AAE1VI31-F1
#
_entry.id   AF-A0AAE1VI31-F1
#
_cell.length_a   1.000
_cell.length_b   1.000
_cell.length_c   1.000
_cell.angle_alpha   90.00
_cell.angle_beta   90.00
_cell.angle_gamma   90.00
#
_symmetry.space_group_name_H-M   'P 1'
#
loop_
_entity.id
_entity.type
_entity.pdbx_description
1 polymer ?
#
loop_
_entity_poly.entity_id
_entity_poly.type
_entity_poly.pdbx_seq_one_letter_code
_entity_poly.pdbx_strand_id
1 'polypeptide(L)'
;MSLLEVITKQSPTTSDGDYSIVLNSEPVLLQLKPEKEQNDDVSLVKRGTGWRLLSTDVEVIELGKNFFKKLQKKMKNYTFNKDEFFEMLVTYSTEIWDKFGVSVHADRLDEGDIVKLIEDLGNFMGRDVKGLVLEACVVLETWEVLESLIVNRLVEHSGLSSLINNLIEKKQSWLVVLCVKHVLDIQTYDMMCVLKYFLSLSRNGDSTLINVRKEWESQAMSAIEKAMDMSLGPIRMDIARDASLLLMLAHDGFSVSEMCLHYLLASRNVDEVILGACISKLTGSEIMVLIRYLQKWLNKYERFPQVCPCPKAPFELGLKACEWVPSLEDIVKCLGLVVDEHFSSLVLHQEFHEELKSLDEVVNSLTVEAKVCGIMSNLTEALKRKHKGGQMEDEADVAQLFPVDFVYAEYAVGVSTARATSSSTGLMGEWELWFWLHLRRVN
;
A
#
# COMPACT_ATOMS: atom_id res chain seq x y z
N MET A 1 37.42 9.80 3.29
CA MET A 1 36.58 9.09 2.31
C MET A 1 35.55 8.28 3.07
N SER A 2 34.28 8.41 2.73
CA SER A 2 33.21 7.60 3.31
C SER A 2 33.24 6.17 2.74
N LEU A 3 32.70 5.19 3.46
CA LEU A 3 32.58 3.80 2.97
C LEU A 3 31.85 3.73 1.62
N LEU A 4 30.87 4.63 1.42
CA LEU A 4 30.10 4.81 0.18
C LEU A 4 30.97 5.29 -0.98
N GLU A 5 31.90 6.22 -0.74
CA GLU A 5 32.86 6.70 -1.76
C GLU A 5 33.88 5.61 -2.14
N VAL A 6 34.22 4.72 -1.21
CA VAL A 6 35.11 3.58 -1.47
C VAL A 6 34.39 2.53 -2.31
N ILE A 7 33.13 2.22 -2.00
CA ILE A 7 32.30 1.27 -2.76
C ILE A 7 32.00 1.78 -4.17
N THR A 8 31.67 3.07 -4.34
CA THR A 8 31.42 3.65 -5.69
C THR A 8 32.66 3.74 -6.55
N LYS A 9 33.84 3.93 -5.95
CA LYS A 9 35.12 3.90 -6.69
C LYS A 9 35.65 2.49 -6.99
N GLN A 10 35.23 1.48 -6.22
CA GLN A 10 35.61 0.08 -6.44
C GLN A 10 34.59 -0.73 -7.24
N SER A 11 33.34 -0.27 -7.32
CA SER A 11 32.41 -0.71 -8.34
C SER A 11 33.03 -0.42 -9.72
N PRO A 12 32.91 -1.31 -10.72
CA PRO A 12 33.35 -0.98 -12.07
C PRO A 12 32.76 0.39 -12.43
N THR A 13 33.67 1.31 -12.78
CA THR A 13 33.32 2.61 -13.35
C THR A 13 32.13 2.42 -14.28
N THR A 14 31.09 3.21 -14.03
CA THR A 14 29.96 3.46 -14.92
C THR A 14 30.37 3.40 -16.39
N SER A 15 30.26 2.21 -16.96
CA SER A 15 30.15 1.94 -18.38
C SER A 15 29.21 0.74 -18.44
N ASP A 16 28.02 0.93 -19.01
CA ASP A 16 27.15 -0.12 -19.56
C ASP A 16 27.45 -1.52 -19.00
N GLY A 17 27.12 -1.72 -17.72
CA GLY A 17 27.24 -3.02 -17.10
C GLY A 17 26.17 -3.93 -17.70
N ASP A 18 26.58 -4.73 -18.67
CA ASP A 18 25.79 -5.63 -19.52
C ASP A 18 25.14 -6.81 -18.75
N TYR A 19 24.92 -6.65 -17.45
CA TYR A 19 24.59 -7.69 -16.48
C TYR A 19 23.52 -7.18 -15.51
N SER A 20 22.25 -7.45 -15.86
CA SER A 20 21.05 -6.99 -15.15
C SER A 20 20.50 -8.00 -14.14
N ILE A 21 21.27 -9.03 -13.77
CA ILE A 21 20.88 -10.12 -12.88
C ILE A 21 22.03 -10.33 -11.89
N VAL A 22 21.78 -10.14 -10.58
CA VAL A 22 22.71 -10.51 -9.51
C VAL A 22 22.13 -11.73 -8.81
N LEU A 23 22.57 -12.92 -9.21
CA LEU A 23 22.27 -14.15 -8.50
C LEU A 23 23.46 -14.47 -7.59
N ASN A 24 23.16 -14.62 -6.28
CA ASN A 24 24.05 -15.07 -5.21
C ASN A 24 25.22 -14.14 -4.79
N SER A 25 25.16 -13.60 -3.57
CA SER A 25 26.16 -12.68 -3.02
C SER A 25 27.20 -13.30 -2.06
N GLU A 26 27.12 -14.58 -1.68
CA GLU A 26 28.15 -15.23 -0.83
C GLU A 26 28.56 -16.62 -1.38
N PRO A 27 29.87 -16.96 -1.40
CA PRO A 27 31.00 -16.41 -0.64
C PRO A 27 31.92 -15.51 -1.50
N VAL A 28 31.36 -14.51 -2.19
CA VAL A 28 32.09 -13.66 -3.15
C VAL A 28 33.15 -12.79 -2.46
N LEU A 29 32.89 -12.36 -1.22
CA LEU A 29 33.84 -11.59 -0.42
C LEU A 29 35.09 -12.39 0.00
N LEU A 30 35.00 -13.72 0.05
CA LEU A 30 36.13 -14.58 0.45
C LEU A 30 37.12 -14.85 -0.70
N GLN A 31 36.76 -14.51 -1.95
CA GLN A 31 37.59 -14.78 -3.13
C GLN A 31 38.32 -13.53 -3.67
N LEU A 32 38.06 -12.36 -3.11
CA LEU A 32 38.72 -11.11 -3.50
C LEU A 32 40.18 -11.14 -3.05
N LYS A 33 41.12 -11.20 -4.01
CA LYS A 33 42.55 -11.01 -3.75
C LYS A 33 42.97 -9.62 -4.25
N PRO A 34 43.73 -8.85 -3.45
CA PRO A 34 44.29 -7.60 -3.95
C PRO A 34 45.29 -7.89 -5.08
N GLU A 35 45.28 -7.06 -6.13
CA GLU A 35 46.28 -7.10 -7.19
C GLU A 35 47.71 -7.03 -6.60
N LYS A 36 48.58 -7.94 -7.05
CA LYS A 36 50.00 -7.96 -6.66
C LYS A 36 50.73 -6.79 -7.31
N GLU A 37 51.64 -6.20 -6.54
CA GLU A 37 52.43 -5.02 -6.90
C GLU A 37 53.22 -5.23 -8.20
N GLN A 38 52.90 -4.42 -9.21
CA GLN A 38 53.89 -3.95 -10.17
C GLN A 38 53.77 -2.43 -10.29
N ASN A 39 54.77 -1.79 -9.69
CA ASN A 39 55.31 -0.44 -9.87
C ASN A 39 54.38 0.78 -9.86
N ASP A 40 54.63 1.62 -8.86
CA ASP A 40 54.55 3.08 -8.84
C ASP A 40 53.38 3.72 -9.59
N ASP A 41 52.21 3.70 -8.95
CA ASP A 41 51.25 4.80 -9.11
C ASP A 41 50.46 5.06 -7.81
N VAL A 42 50.33 6.34 -7.47
CA VAL A 42 49.76 6.86 -6.22
C VAL A 42 48.23 6.72 -6.25
N SER A 43 47.73 5.49 -6.12
CA SER A 43 46.31 5.23 -5.85
C SER A 43 46.18 4.38 -4.58
N LEU A 44 45.59 4.96 -3.53
CA LEU A 44 45.37 4.32 -2.22
C LEU A 44 44.26 3.25 -2.26
N VAL A 45 43.78 2.86 -3.44
CA VAL A 45 42.66 1.93 -3.62
C VAL A 45 43.05 0.88 -4.66
N LYS A 46 43.39 -0.33 -4.21
CA LYS A 46 43.67 -1.48 -5.08
C LYS A 46 42.36 -2.02 -5.68
N ARG A 47 42.34 -2.33 -6.98
CA ARG A 47 41.22 -2.99 -7.65
C ARG A 47 41.14 -4.44 -7.18
N GLY A 48 39.96 -4.89 -6.74
CA GLY A 48 39.75 -6.30 -6.41
C GLY A 48 39.70 -7.11 -7.69
N THR A 49 40.65 -8.02 -7.90
CA THR A 49 40.57 -9.03 -8.97
C THR A 49 40.12 -10.36 -8.34
N GLY A 50 39.19 -11.06 -8.99
CA GLY A 50 38.61 -12.30 -8.45
C GLY A 50 37.09 -12.43 -8.64
N TRP A 51 36.40 -11.39 -9.09
CA TRP A 51 35.01 -11.51 -9.54
C TRP A 51 34.93 -12.45 -10.75
N ARG A 52 34.43 -13.66 -10.54
CA ARG A 52 34.02 -14.58 -11.60
C ARG A 52 32.53 -14.87 -11.38
N LEU A 53 31.70 -14.45 -12.32
CA LEU A 53 30.31 -14.93 -12.41
C LEU A 53 30.34 -16.45 -12.48
N LEU A 54 29.39 -17.12 -11.81
CA LEU A 54 29.22 -18.56 -12.00
C LEU A 54 28.91 -18.82 -13.47
N SER A 55 29.37 -19.95 -14.01
CA SER A 55 29.08 -20.32 -15.41
C SER A 55 27.58 -20.32 -15.69
N THR A 56 26.78 -20.76 -14.71
CA THR A 56 25.31 -20.74 -14.76
C THR A 56 24.76 -19.32 -14.90
N ASP A 57 25.30 -18.33 -14.19
CA ASP A 57 24.85 -16.93 -14.28
C ASP A 57 25.12 -16.34 -15.65
N VAL A 58 26.30 -16.63 -16.23
CA VAL A 58 26.65 -16.19 -17.58
C VAL A 58 25.71 -16.78 -18.63
N GLU A 59 25.37 -18.07 -18.48
CA GLU A 59 24.40 -18.74 -19.36
C GLU A 59 23.00 -18.12 -19.25
N VAL A 60 22.50 -17.88 -18.03
CA VAL A 60 21.17 -17.25 -17.83
C VAL A 60 21.12 -15.83 -18.39
N ILE A 61 22.21 -15.05 -18.23
CA ILE A 61 22.31 -13.70 -18.80
C ILE A 61 22.27 -13.76 -20.33
N GLU A 62 23.00 -14.69 -20.94
CA GLU A 62 23.03 -14.85 -22.40
C GLU A 62 21.66 -15.29 -22.95
N LEU A 63 20.96 -16.19 -22.23
CA LEU A 63 19.56 -16.52 -22.53
C LEU A 63 18.67 -15.28 -22.49
N GLY A 64 18.79 -14.46 -21.45
CA GLY A 64 18.05 -13.20 -21.31
C GLY A 64 18.30 -12.23 -22.45
N LYS A 65 19.56 -12.02 -22.85
CA LYS A 65 19.94 -11.15 -23.99
C LYS A 65 19.37 -11.66 -25.32
N ASN A 66 19.41 -12.97 -25.53
CA ASN A 66 18.88 -13.58 -26.75
C ASN A 66 17.36 -13.48 -26.81
N PHE A 67 16.68 -13.74 -25.69
CA PHE A 67 15.24 -13.53 -25.57
C PHE A 67 14.86 -12.08 -25.82
N PHE A 68 15.52 -11.13 -25.18
CA PHE A 68 15.26 -9.69 -25.35
C PHE A 68 15.36 -9.27 -26.82
N LYS A 69 16.45 -9.63 -27.52
CA LYS A 69 16.64 -9.30 -28.94
C LYS A 69 15.54 -9.93 -29.82
N LYS A 70 15.15 -11.17 -29.55
CA LYS A 70 14.08 -11.87 -30.28
C LYS A 70 12.73 -11.18 -30.07
N LEU A 71 12.36 -10.91 -28.82
CA LEU A 71 11.09 -10.28 -28.46
C LEU A 71 11.00 -8.86 -29.00
N GLN A 72 12.07 -8.07 -28.85
CA GLN A 72 12.09 -6.70 -29.35
C GLN A 72 11.94 -6.63 -30.87
N LYS A 73 12.55 -7.58 -31.60
CA LYS A 73 12.37 -7.69 -33.06
C LYS A 73 10.95 -8.08 -33.42
N LYS A 74 10.32 -8.99 -32.67
CA LYS A 74 8.94 -9.44 -32.89
C LYS A 74 7.93 -8.33 -32.59
N MET A 75 8.11 -7.56 -31.52
CA MET A 75 7.23 -6.43 -31.18
C MET A 75 7.21 -5.32 -32.23
N LYS A 76 8.27 -5.17 -33.03
CA LYS A 76 8.27 -4.23 -34.17
C LYS A 76 7.45 -4.73 -35.36
N ASN A 77 7.04 -6.00 -35.38
CA ASN A 77 6.22 -6.58 -36.44
C ASN A 77 4.73 -6.50 -36.06
N TYR A 78 3.91 -6.03 -36.99
CA TYR A 78 2.46 -5.86 -36.79
C TYR A 78 1.67 -7.18 -36.69
N THR A 79 2.28 -8.33 -36.97
CA THR A 79 1.63 -9.65 -36.91
C THR A 79 1.85 -10.40 -35.61
N PHE A 80 2.62 -9.84 -34.68
CA PHE A 80 2.93 -10.48 -33.40
C PHE A 80 1.65 -10.59 -32.55
N ASN A 81 1.37 -11.78 -32.04
CA ASN A 81 0.13 -12.10 -31.33
C ASN A 81 0.41 -12.74 -29.96
N LYS A 82 -0.66 -12.94 -29.16
CA LYS A 82 -0.59 -13.49 -27.80
C LYS A 82 0.04 -14.87 -27.75
N ASP A 83 -0.35 -15.78 -28.65
CA ASP A 83 0.12 -17.16 -28.66
C ASP A 83 1.63 -17.23 -28.95
N GLU A 84 2.11 -16.45 -29.91
CA GLU A 84 3.54 -16.34 -30.21
C GLU A 84 4.34 -15.79 -29.02
N PHE A 85 3.79 -14.80 -28.31
CA PHE A 85 4.42 -14.24 -27.12
C PHE A 85 4.51 -15.28 -25.99
N PHE A 86 3.43 -16.00 -25.74
CA PHE A 86 3.35 -17.04 -24.71
C PHE A 86 4.30 -18.19 -25.00
N GLU A 87 4.36 -18.68 -26.24
CA GLU A 87 5.32 -19.70 -26.67
C GLU A 87 6.77 -19.24 -26.43
N MET A 88 7.08 -17.99 -26.77
CA MET A 88 8.41 -17.42 -26.54
C MET A 88 8.76 -17.33 -25.05
N LEU A 89 7.82 -16.88 -24.22
CA LEU A 89 8.03 -16.70 -22.78
C LEU A 89 8.20 -18.05 -22.07
N VAL A 90 7.37 -19.05 -22.42
CA VAL A 90 7.50 -20.40 -21.89
C VAL A 90 8.83 -21.01 -22.30
N THR A 91 9.20 -20.93 -23.58
CA THR A 91 10.49 -21.46 -24.06
C THR A 91 11.66 -20.86 -23.29
N TYR A 92 11.68 -19.54 -23.12
CA TYR A 92 12.72 -18.84 -22.37
C TYR A 92 12.79 -19.33 -20.92
N SER A 93 11.65 -19.44 -20.25
CA SER A 93 11.58 -19.85 -18.85
C SER A 93 11.91 -21.32 -18.63
N THR A 94 11.52 -22.23 -19.54
CA THR A 94 11.93 -23.64 -19.51
C THR A 94 13.45 -23.76 -19.69
N GLU A 95 14.04 -22.99 -20.61
CA GLU A 95 15.50 -22.97 -20.80
C GLU A 95 16.23 -22.50 -19.52
N ILE A 96 15.66 -21.56 -18.76
CA ILE A 96 16.20 -21.15 -17.45
C ILE A 96 16.09 -22.31 -16.44
N TRP A 97 14.93 -22.97 -16.35
CA TRP A 97 14.70 -24.07 -15.42
C TRP A 97 15.65 -25.25 -15.63
N ASP A 98 15.93 -25.58 -16.89
CA ASP A 98 16.90 -26.61 -17.26
C ASP A 98 18.30 -26.29 -16.73
N LYS A 99 18.68 -25.00 -16.64
CA LYS A 99 19.96 -24.58 -16.04
C LYS A 99 20.01 -24.77 -14.53
N PHE A 100 18.86 -24.74 -13.86
CA PHE A 100 18.73 -25.01 -12.43
C PHE A 100 18.45 -26.48 -12.11
N GLY A 101 18.41 -27.36 -13.12
CA GLY A 101 18.22 -28.81 -12.95
C GLY A 101 16.80 -29.21 -12.55
N VAL A 102 15.82 -28.34 -12.78
CA VAL A 102 14.40 -28.58 -12.48
C VAL A 102 13.67 -28.65 -13.82
N SER A 103 13.26 -29.85 -14.25
CA SER A 103 12.47 -30.00 -15.48
C SER A 103 10.99 -29.75 -15.17
N VAL A 104 10.40 -28.71 -15.75
CA VAL A 104 8.95 -28.50 -15.75
C VAL A 104 8.37 -28.97 -17.08
N HIS A 105 7.49 -29.97 -17.03
CA HIS A 105 6.68 -30.37 -18.19
C HIS A 105 5.35 -29.62 -18.13
N ALA A 106 5.18 -28.63 -19.01
CA ALA A 106 3.89 -27.99 -19.24
C ALA A 106 3.22 -28.68 -20.45
N ASP A 107 2.25 -29.56 -20.18
CA ASP A 107 1.56 -30.34 -21.22
C ASP A 107 0.50 -29.51 -21.99
N ARG A 108 0.16 -28.29 -21.53
CA ARG A 108 -0.67 -27.29 -22.25
C ARG A 108 -0.28 -25.86 -21.87
N LEU A 109 -0.23 -24.96 -22.86
CA LEU A 109 -0.07 -23.52 -22.65
C LEU A 109 -1.43 -22.88 -22.35
N ASP A 110 -1.77 -22.70 -21.09
CA ASP A 110 -2.82 -21.77 -20.69
C ASP A 110 -2.22 -20.53 -19.99
N GLU A 111 -3.00 -19.45 -19.90
CA GLU A 111 -2.56 -18.19 -19.28
C GLU A 111 -2.23 -18.39 -17.79
N GLY A 112 -2.89 -19.34 -17.12
CA GLY A 112 -2.63 -19.70 -15.72
C GLY A 112 -1.29 -20.38 -15.49
N ASP A 113 -0.83 -21.22 -16.41
CA ASP A 113 0.47 -21.88 -16.34
C ASP A 113 1.61 -20.87 -16.57
N ILE A 114 1.38 -19.85 -17.39
CA ILE A 114 2.32 -18.73 -17.57
C ILE A 114 2.40 -17.88 -16.30
N VAL A 115 1.26 -17.61 -15.65
CA VAL A 115 1.23 -16.88 -14.37
C VAL A 115 2.05 -17.58 -13.31
N LYS A 116 1.89 -18.90 -13.13
CA LYS A 116 2.70 -19.70 -12.19
C LYS A 116 4.18 -19.66 -12.52
N LEU A 117 4.50 -19.72 -13.81
CA LEU A 117 5.88 -19.66 -14.28
C LEU A 117 6.53 -18.31 -14.00
N ILE A 118 5.77 -17.21 -14.03
CA ILE A 118 6.26 -15.89 -13.60
C ILE A 118 6.45 -15.83 -12.09
N GLU A 119 5.53 -16.41 -11.30
CA GLU A 119 5.65 -16.49 -9.84
C GLU A 119 6.94 -17.23 -9.43
N ASP A 120 7.25 -18.34 -10.11
CA ASP A 120 8.41 -19.17 -9.79
C ASP A 120 9.73 -18.60 -10.33
N LEU A 121 9.73 -18.09 -11.57
CA LEU A 121 10.97 -17.74 -12.28
C LEU A 121 11.19 -16.25 -12.53
N GLY A 122 10.20 -15.40 -12.28
CA GLY A 122 10.28 -13.98 -12.66
C GLY A 122 11.49 -13.24 -12.07
N ASN A 123 11.98 -13.68 -10.92
CA ASN A 123 13.19 -13.12 -10.28
C ASN A 123 14.49 -13.39 -11.03
N PHE A 124 14.54 -14.43 -11.88
CA PHE A 124 15.71 -14.75 -12.71
C PHE A 124 15.74 -13.94 -14.01
N MET A 125 14.66 -13.21 -14.32
CA MET A 125 14.63 -12.33 -15.48
C MET A 125 15.45 -11.07 -15.22
N GLY A 126 16.32 -10.71 -16.17
CA GLY A 126 17.07 -9.45 -16.10
C GLY A 126 16.14 -8.25 -16.22
N ARG A 127 16.57 -7.10 -15.68
CA ARG A 127 15.84 -5.82 -15.75
C ARG A 127 15.27 -5.52 -17.13
N ASP A 128 16.09 -5.64 -18.17
CA ASP A 128 15.69 -5.30 -19.54
C ASP A 128 14.66 -6.29 -20.10
N VAL A 129 14.78 -7.57 -19.72
CA VAL A 129 13.81 -8.61 -20.05
C VAL A 129 12.47 -8.31 -19.37
N LYS A 130 12.47 -8.03 -18.07
CA LYS A 130 11.25 -7.66 -17.33
C LYS A 130 10.55 -6.46 -17.95
N GLY A 131 11.30 -5.40 -18.25
CA GLY A 131 10.77 -4.19 -18.89
C GLY A 131 10.10 -4.48 -20.24
N LEU A 132 10.75 -5.31 -21.08
CA LEU A 132 10.21 -5.66 -22.38
C LEU A 132 9.01 -6.62 -22.31
N VAL A 133 9.00 -7.55 -21.36
CA VAL A 133 7.86 -8.44 -21.09
C VAL A 133 6.65 -7.62 -20.63
N LEU A 134 6.85 -6.66 -19.72
CA LEU A 134 5.80 -5.72 -19.29
C LEU A 134 5.23 -4.93 -20.46
N GLU A 135 6.08 -4.38 -21.32
CA GLU A 135 5.66 -3.64 -22.52
C GLU A 135 4.85 -4.54 -23.47
N ALA A 136 5.33 -5.77 -23.71
CA ALA A 136 4.62 -6.75 -24.52
C ALA A 136 3.23 -7.07 -23.94
N CYS A 137 3.12 -7.25 -22.62
CA CYS A 137 1.84 -7.51 -21.97
C CYS A 137 0.83 -6.38 -22.15
N VAL A 138 1.28 -5.13 -22.11
CA VAL A 138 0.44 -3.95 -22.34
C VAL A 138 0.00 -3.84 -23.80
N VAL A 139 0.92 -4.07 -24.75
CA VAL A 139 0.64 -4.01 -26.19
C VAL A 139 -0.30 -5.12 -26.63
N LEU A 140 -0.08 -6.34 -26.14
CA LEU A 140 -0.87 -7.51 -26.47
C LEU A 140 -2.12 -7.66 -25.60
N GLU A 141 -2.30 -6.84 -24.57
CA GLU A 141 -3.43 -6.91 -23.64
C GLU A 141 -3.56 -8.27 -22.94
N THR A 142 -2.44 -8.79 -22.42
CA THR A 142 -2.37 -10.00 -21.58
C THR A 142 -2.39 -9.58 -20.12
N TRP A 143 -3.58 -9.20 -19.62
CA TRP A 143 -3.75 -8.54 -18.33
C TRP A 143 -3.45 -9.45 -17.13
N GLU A 144 -3.72 -10.75 -17.21
CA GLU A 144 -3.50 -11.69 -16.10
C GLU A 144 -1.99 -11.91 -15.87
N VAL A 145 -1.24 -12.03 -16.97
CA VAL A 145 0.23 -12.08 -16.95
C VAL A 145 0.81 -10.79 -16.37
N LEU A 146 0.27 -9.63 -16.76
CA LEU A 146 0.70 -8.33 -16.23
C LEU A 146 0.40 -8.19 -14.73
N GLU A 147 -0.78 -8.66 -14.28
CA GLU A 147 -1.14 -8.74 -12.87
C GLU A 147 -0.12 -9.55 -12.07
N SER A 148 0.28 -10.73 -12.57
CA SER A 148 1.31 -11.55 -11.93
C SER A 148 2.64 -10.80 -11.82
N LEU A 149 3.09 -10.12 -12.87
CA LEU A 149 4.34 -9.32 -12.82
C LEU A 149 4.28 -8.21 -11.77
N ILE A 150 3.14 -7.53 -11.62
CA ILE A 150 2.94 -6.46 -10.63
C ILE A 150 2.92 -7.03 -9.21
N VAL A 151 2.12 -8.07 -8.96
CA VAL A 151 1.96 -8.69 -7.64
C VAL A 151 3.28 -9.28 -7.12
N ASN A 152 4.06 -9.88 -8.01
CA ASN A 152 5.40 -10.42 -7.73
C ASN A 152 6.51 -9.35 -7.67
N ARG A 153 6.16 -8.06 -7.78
CA ARG A 153 7.09 -6.93 -7.69
C ARG A 153 8.21 -6.98 -8.73
N LEU A 154 7.89 -7.44 -9.94
CA LEU A 154 8.83 -7.56 -11.05
C LEU A 154 8.85 -6.32 -11.96
N VAL A 155 8.21 -5.23 -11.50
CA VAL A 155 8.16 -3.94 -12.20
C VAL A 155 9.34 -3.08 -11.79
N GLU A 156 10.19 -2.78 -12.75
CA GLU A 156 11.38 -1.95 -12.57
C GLU A 156 11.02 -0.46 -12.73
N HIS A 157 11.69 0.43 -11.97
CA HIS A 157 11.37 1.87 -11.97
C HIS A 157 11.43 2.51 -13.36
N SER A 158 12.34 2.08 -14.23
CA SER A 158 12.51 2.67 -15.57
C SER A 158 11.27 2.55 -16.47
N GLY A 159 10.42 1.53 -16.26
CA GLY A 159 9.22 1.29 -17.06
C GLY A 159 7.91 1.69 -16.37
N LEU A 160 7.99 2.17 -15.12
CA LEU A 160 6.81 2.37 -14.27
C LEU A 160 5.92 3.50 -14.77
N SER A 161 6.47 4.65 -15.12
CA SER A 161 5.68 5.80 -15.57
C SER A 161 4.95 5.49 -16.89
N SER A 162 5.61 4.80 -17.83
CA SER A 162 4.96 4.34 -19.05
C SER A 162 3.86 3.32 -18.77
N LEU A 163 4.10 2.39 -17.83
CA LEU A 163 3.11 1.39 -17.44
C LEU A 163 1.86 2.07 -16.86
N ILE A 164 2.01 2.95 -15.86
CA ILE A 164 0.89 3.65 -15.21
C ILE A 164 0.08 4.45 -16.24
N ASN A 165 0.73 5.22 -17.11
CA ASN A 165 0.05 6.00 -18.13
C ASN A 165 -0.74 5.11 -19.10
N ASN A 166 -0.15 4.00 -19.57
CA ASN A 166 -0.84 3.05 -20.46
C ASN A 166 -2.02 2.36 -19.77
N LEU A 167 -1.89 2.00 -18.48
CA LEU A 167 -2.98 1.39 -17.71
C LEU A 167 -4.15 2.37 -17.51
N ILE A 168 -3.85 3.64 -17.23
CA ILE A 168 -4.85 4.72 -17.13
C ILE A 168 -5.54 4.93 -18.48
N GLU A 169 -4.78 5.04 -19.57
CA GLU A 169 -5.31 5.25 -20.92
C GLU A 169 -6.24 4.10 -21.35
N LYS A 170 -5.85 2.85 -21.08
CA LYS A 170 -6.65 1.65 -21.37
C LYS A 170 -7.71 1.35 -20.30
N LYS A 171 -7.87 2.22 -19.29
CA LYS A 171 -8.84 2.10 -18.20
C LYS A 171 -8.76 0.79 -17.40
N GLN A 172 -7.55 0.24 -17.27
CA GLN A 172 -7.28 -0.98 -16.49
C GLN A 172 -7.16 -0.65 -15.00
N SER A 173 -8.26 -0.21 -14.39
CA SER A 173 -8.29 0.33 -13.03
C SER A 173 -7.78 -0.64 -11.97
N TRP A 174 -8.10 -1.93 -12.07
CA TRP A 174 -7.60 -2.95 -11.16
C TRP A 174 -6.07 -3.01 -11.16
N LEU A 175 -5.45 -2.98 -12.34
CA LEU A 175 -3.99 -3.03 -12.45
C LEU A 175 -3.34 -1.75 -11.89
N VAL A 176 -3.98 -0.59 -12.06
CA VAL A 176 -3.52 0.66 -11.42
C VAL A 176 -3.54 0.53 -9.89
N VAL A 177 -4.60 -0.06 -9.32
CA VAL A 177 -4.67 -0.37 -7.89
C VAL A 177 -3.56 -1.33 -7.46
N LEU A 178 -3.28 -2.37 -8.25
CA LEU A 178 -2.18 -3.29 -7.97
C LEU A 178 -0.81 -2.58 -8.00
N CYS A 179 -0.59 -1.63 -8.92
CA CYS A 179 0.62 -0.81 -8.91
C CYS A 179 0.78 -0.07 -7.57
N VAL A 180 -0.27 0.60 -7.10
CA VAL A 180 -0.26 1.32 -5.80
C VAL A 180 0.02 0.38 -4.63
N LYS A 181 -0.46 -0.87 -4.71
CA LYS A 181 -0.33 -1.88 -3.65
C LYS A 181 1.06 -2.54 -3.59
N HIS A 182 1.65 -2.83 -4.74
CA HIS A 182 2.79 -3.74 -4.83
C HIS A 182 4.08 -3.07 -5.31
N VAL A 183 3.98 -1.98 -6.08
CA VAL A 183 5.16 -1.27 -6.60
C VAL A 183 5.63 -0.25 -5.56
N LEU A 184 6.95 -0.19 -5.39
CA LEU A 184 7.63 0.74 -4.49
C LEU A 184 8.23 1.91 -5.27
N ASP A 185 8.44 3.03 -4.59
CA ASP A 185 9.02 4.28 -5.09
C ASP A 185 8.34 4.79 -6.37
N ILE A 186 6.99 4.81 -6.34
CA ILE A 186 6.20 5.46 -7.39
C ILE A 186 6.50 6.96 -7.36
N GLN A 187 6.91 7.52 -8.50
CA GLN A 187 7.28 8.94 -8.58
C GLN A 187 6.08 9.85 -8.31
N THR A 188 6.34 11.05 -7.77
CA THR A 188 5.30 12.04 -7.45
C THR A 188 4.39 12.35 -8.64
N TYR A 189 4.95 12.46 -9.85
CA TYR A 189 4.15 12.71 -11.06
C TYR A 189 3.20 11.54 -11.35
N ASP A 190 3.67 10.30 -11.25
CA ASP A 190 2.85 9.12 -11.48
C ASP A 190 1.77 8.98 -10.39
N MET A 191 2.09 9.27 -9.13
CA MET A 191 1.12 9.32 -8.04
C MET A 191 0.05 10.39 -8.27
N MET A 192 0.42 11.56 -8.77
CA MET A 192 -0.54 12.61 -9.16
C MET A 192 -1.46 12.10 -10.28
N CYS A 193 -0.94 11.42 -11.30
CA CYS A 193 -1.75 10.82 -12.35
C CYS A 193 -2.74 9.78 -11.80
N VAL A 194 -2.30 8.92 -10.88
CA VAL A 194 -3.16 7.93 -10.22
C VAL A 194 -4.24 8.59 -9.38
N LEU A 195 -3.92 9.62 -8.59
CA LEU A 195 -4.88 10.36 -7.78
C LEU A 195 -5.98 10.98 -8.65
N LYS A 196 -5.59 11.69 -9.70
CA LYS A 196 -6.53 12.29 -10.66
C LYS A 196 -7.40 11.24 -11.33
N TYR A 197 -6.78 10.13 -11.75
CA TYR A 197 -7.50 9.01 -12.33
C TYR A 197 -8.59 8.50 -11.37
N PHE A 198 -8.25 8.19 -10.12
CA PHE A 198 -9.20 7.71 -9.12
C PHE A 198 -10.33 8.70 -8.81
N LEU A 199 -10.02 10.00 -8.74
CA LEU A 199 -11.04 11.05 -8.55
C LEU A 199 -11.97 11.22 -9.77
N SER A 200 -11.49 10.88 -10.97
CA SER A 200 -12.25 10.96 -12.22
C SER A 200 -13.10 9.72 -12.52
N LEU A 201 -12.90 8.61 -11.80
CA LEU A 201 -13.62 7.36 -12.02
C LEU A 201 -15.14 7.55 -11.80
N SER A 202 -15.93 6.94 -12.68
CA SER A 202 -17.37 7.00 -12.58
C SER A 202 -17.86 6.30 -11.30
N ARG A 203 -18.86 6.89 -10.64
CA ARG A 203 -19.48 6.29 -9.45
C ARG A 203 -20.17 4.95 -9.72
N ASN A 204 -20.53 4.68 -10.98
CA ASN A 204 -21.34 3.52 -11.37
C ASN A 204 -20.51 2.27 -11.70
N GLY A 205 -19.20 2.30 -11.44
CA GLY A 205 -18.33 1.12 -11.50
C GLY A 205 -18.09 0.66 -12.93
N ASP A 206 -16.92 0.99 -13.47
CA ASP A 206 -16.44 0.36 -14.68
C ASP A 206 -16.21 -1.15 -14.43
N SER A 207 -16.39 -1.99 -15.45
CA SER A 207 -16.19 -3.44 -15.35
C SER A 207 -14.80 -3.82 -14.82
N THR A 208 -13.81 -2.95 -15.01
CA THR A 208 -12.43 -3.11 -14.53
C THR A 208 -12.25 -2.88 -13.03
N LEU A 209 -13.27 -2.38 -12.33
CA LEU A 209 -13.26 -2.18 -10.87
C LEU A 209 -13.95 -3.32 -10.10
N ILE A 210 -14.53 -4.30 -10.80
CA ILE A 210 -15.21 -5.45 -10.16
C ILE A 210 -14.28 -6.19 -9.20
N ASN A 211 -13.00 -6.31 -9.54
CA ASN A 211 -12.01 -6.99 -8.71
C ASN A 211 -11.70 -6.22 -7.41
N VAL A 212 -11.73 -4.88 -7.44
CA VAL A 212 -11.60 -4.06 -6.21
C VAL A 212 -12.73 -4.40 -5.25
N ARG A 213 -13.97 -4.36 -5.75
CA ARG A 213 -15.15 -4.70 -4.96
C ARG A 213 -15.08 -6.12 -4.40
N LYS A 214 -14.77 -7.10 -5.26
CA LYS A 214 -14.65 -8.52 -4.85
C LYS A 214 -13.59 -8.74 -3.78
N GLU A 215 -12.44 -8.07 -3.88
CA GLU A 215 -11.38 -8.18 -2.87
C GLU A 215 -11.85 -7.64 -1.52
N TRP A 216 -12.43 -6.44 -1.48
CA TRP A 216 -12.96 -5.86 -0.24
C TRP A 216 -14.08 -6.71 0.37
N GLU A 217 -15.02 -7.19 -0.45
CA GLU A 217 -16.13 -8.05 -0.01
C GLU A 217 -15.62 -9.40 0.53
N SER A 218 -14.65 -10.02 -0.15
CA SER A 218 -14.02 -11.27 0.28
C SER A 218 -13.29 -11.11 1.62
N GLN A 219 -12.52 -10.03 1.77
CA GLN A 219 -11.77 -9.75 3.01
C GLN A 219 -12.72 -9.43 4.17
N ALA A 220 -13.77 -8.66 3.92
CA ALA A 220 -14.80 -8.36 4.93
C ALA A 220 -15.52 -9.63 5.38
N MET A 221 -15.92 -10.50 4.43
CA MET A 221 -16.59 -11.77 4.74
C MET A 221 -15.68 -12.69 5.55
N SER A 222 -14.42 -12.83 5.11
CA SER A 222 -13.43 -13.64 5.83
C SER A 222 -13.17 -13.12 7.24
N ALA A 223 -13.22 -11.81 7.47
CA ALA A 223 -13.10 -11.24 8.81
C ALA A 223 -14.31 -11.58 9.69
N ILE A 224 -15.53 -11.54 9.14
CA ILE A 224 -16.76 -11.91 9.84
C ILE A 224 -16.73 -13.40 10.21
N GLU A 225 -16.38 -14.27 9.27
CA GLU A 225 -16.27 -15.72 9.51
C GLU A 225 -15.26 -16.01 10.63
N LYS A 226 -14.09 -15.36 10.62
CA LYS A 226 -13.09 -15.49 11.69
C LYS A 226 -13.59 -14.93 13.01
N ALA A 227 -14.36 -13.84 13.01
CA ALA A 227 -14.92 -13.29 14.25
C ALA A 227 -15.96 -14.23 14.90
N MET A 228 -16.61 -15.09 14.10
CA MET A 228 -17.58 -16.10 14.56
C MET A 228 -16.94 -17.46 14.89
N ASP A 229 -15.66 -17.65 14.53
CA ASP A 229 -14.96 -18.91 14.75
C ASP A 229 -14.55 -19.07 16.22
N MET A 230 -15.38 -19.79 16.96
CA MET A 230 -15.16 -20.12 18.38
C MET A 230 -13.94 -21.04 18.61
N SER A 231 -13.33 -21.59 17.56
CA SER A 231 -12.09 -22.36 17.66
C SER A 231 -10.85 -21.48 17.76
N LEU A 232 -10.95 -20.19 17.43
CA LEU A 232 -9.86 -19.23 17.60
C LEU A 232 -9.64 -18.94 19.09
N GLY A 233 -8.37 -18.80 19.48
CA GLY A 233 -8.03 -18.31 20.82
C GLY A 233 -8.53 -16.87 21.03
N PRO A 234 -8.72 -16.44 22.29
CA PRO A 234 -9.37 -15.16 22.62
C PRO A 234 -8.71 -13.95 21.96
N ILE A 235 -7.37 -13.93 21.88
CA ILE A 235 -6.62 -12.85 21.24
C ILE A 235 -6.92 -12.75 19.73
N ARG A 236 -7.01 -13.89 19.03
CA ARG A 236 -7.28 -13.91 17.57
C ARG A 236 -8.75 -13.57 17.29
N MET A 237 -9.67 -13.96 18.18
CA MET A 237 -11.06 -13.54 18.12
C MET A 237 -11.21 -12.02 18.27
N ASP A 238 -10.49 -11.41 19.22
CA ASP A 238 -10.48 -9.96 19.41
C ASP A 238 -9.96 -9.24 18.16
N ILE A 239 -8.85 -9.70 17.59
CA ILE A 239 -8.30 -9.17 16.33
C ILE A 239 -9.32 -9.31 15.19
N ALA A 240 -10.00 -10.45 15.08
CA ALA A 240 -10.98 -10.70 14.02
C ALA A 240 -12.22 -9.78 14.16
N ARG A 241 -12.65 -9.53 15.39
CA ARG A 241 -13.74 -8.60 15.69
C ARG A 241 -13.37 -7.15 15.35
N ASP A 242 -12.18 -6.70 15.74
CA ASP A 242 -11.70 -5.36 15.40
C ASP A 242 -11.52 -5.21 13.88
N ALA A 243 -10.94 -6.22 13.23
CA ALA A 243 -10.76 -6.24 11.78
C ALA A 243 -12.11 -6.25 11.03
N SER A 244 -13.10 -7.00 11.50
CA SER A 244 -14.43 -7.05 10.85
C SER A 244 -15.14 -5.70 10.95
N LEU A 245 -15.07 -5.02 12.10
CA LEU A 245 -15.59 -3.65 12.24
C LEU A 245 -14.86 -2.67 11.31
N LEU A 246 -13.52 -2.73 11.27
CA LEU A 246 -12.71 -1.85 10.43
C LEU A 246 -13.02 -2.03 8.93
N LEU A 247 -13.08 -3.28 8.45
CA LEU A 247 -13.37 -3.59 7.05
C LEU A 247 -14.82 -3.28 6.68
N MET A 248 -15.77 -3.50 7.59
CA MET A 248 -17.16 -3.06 7.40
C MET A 248 -17.23 -1.54 7.25
N LEU A 249 -16.51 -0.79 8.10
CA LEU A 249 -16.46 0.67 8.04
C LEU A 249 -15.92 1.15 6.69
N ALA A 250 -14.86 0.51 6.21
CA ALA A 250 -14.21 0.80 4.94
C ALA A 250 -15.04 0.36 3.73
N HIS A 251 -15.91 -0.64 3.86
CA HIS A 251 -16.73 -1.09 2.74
C HIS A 251 -18.05 -0.31 2.62
N ASP A 252 -18.74 -0.11 3.74
CA ASP A 252 -20.11 0.41 3.76
C ASP A 252 -20.18 1.90 3.34
N GLY A 253 -21.16 2.26 2.50
CA GLY A 253 -21.38 3.64 2.06
C GLY A 253 -20.30 4.25 1.14
N PHE A 254 -19.26 3.48 0.79
CA PHE A 254 -18.24 3.86 -0.18
C PHE A 254 -18.53 3.22 -1.55
N SER A 255 -18.33 4.03 -2.59
CA SER A 255 -18.29 3.56 -3.97
C SER A 255 -16.97 2.87 -4.27
N VAL A 256 -16.91 2.11 -5.37
CA VAL A 256 -15.67 1.37 -5.72
C VAL A 256 -14.54 2.31 -6.12
N SER A 257 -14.85 3.49 -6.68
CA SER A 257 -13.84 4.54 -6.93
C SER A 257 -13.28 5.11 -5.63
N GLU A 258 -14.12 5.32 -4.62
CA GLU A 258 -13.67 5.74 -3.27
C GLU A 258 -12.81 4.65 -2.60
N MET A 259 -13.14 3.36 -2.79
CA MET A 259 -12.27 2.26 -2.35
C MET A 259 -10.88 2.28 -3.01
N CYS A 260 -10.74 2.85 -4.22
CA CYS A 260 -9.43 3.05 -4.83
C CYS A 260 -8.61 4.12 -4.09
N LEU A 261 -9.28 5.16 -3.59
CA LEU A 261 -8.64 6.19 -2.76
C LEU A 261 -8.17 5.65 -1.41
N HIS A 262 -8.80 4.58 -0.89
CA HIS A 262 -8.34 3.89 0.33
C HIS A 262 -6.91 3.38 0.13
N TYR A 263 -6.67 2.68 -0.99
CA TYR A 263 -5.34 2.18 -1.33
C TYR A 263 -4.31 3.30 -1.49
N LEU A 264 -4.69 4.43 -2.08
CA LEU A 264 -3.78 5.55 -2.29
C LEU A 264 -3.39 6.20 -0.97
N LEU A 265 -4.35 6.55 -0.11
CA LEU A 265 -4.05 7.22 1.16
C LEU A 265 -3.33 6.32 2.17
N ALA A 266 -3.59 5.01 2.14
CA ALA A 266 -2.87 4.05 2.96
C ALA A 266 -1.55 3.57 2.34
N SER A 267 -1.18 4.07 1.15
CA SER A 267 0.03 3.60 0.45
C SER A 267 1.30 4.10 1.11
N ARG A 268 2.29 3.21 1.23
CA ARG A 268 3.64 3.54 1.71
C ARG A 268 4.43 4.44 0.74
N ASN A 269 3.93 4.61 -0.49
CA ASN A 269 4.52 5.51 -1.48
C ASN A 269 4.09 6.97 -1.30
N VAL A 270 3.14 7.25 -0.40
CA VAL A 270 2.60 8.59 -0.17
C VAL A 270 3.09 9.09 1.18
N ASP A 271 3.97 10.09 1.15
CA ASP A 271 4.24 10.94 2.31
C ASP A 271 3.52 12.29 2.17
N GLU A 272 3.59 13.11 3.21
CA GLU A 272 2.94 14.42 3.27
C GLU A 272 3.41 15.37 2.15
N VAL A 273 4.68 15.28 1.75
CA VAL A 273 5.27 16.12 0.71
C VAL A 273 4.76 15.71 -0.67
N ILE A 274 4.78 14.41 -0.96
CA ILE A 274 4.26 13.83 -2.20
C ILE A 274 2.75 14.12 -2.30
N LEU A 275 2.00 13.90 -1.22
CA LEU A 275 0.56 14.12 -1.18
C LEU A 275 0.20 15.59 -1.41
N GLY A 276 0.88 16.52 -0.72
CA GLY A 276 0.69 17.96 -0.92
C GLY A 276 0.99 18.38 -2.36
N ALA A 277 2.10 17.91 -2.93
CA ALA A 277 2.45 18.16 -4.33
C ALA A 277 1.38 17.64 -5.30
N CYS A 278 0.81 16.44 -5.06
CA CYS A 278 -0.28 15.90 -5.88
C CYS A 278 -1.57 16.73 -5.73
N ILE A 279 -1.93 17.07 -4.50
CA ILE A 279 -3.14 17.85 -4.18
C ILE A 279 -3.08 19.24 -4.82
N SER A 280 -1.92 19.91 -4.80
CA SER A 280 -1.72 21.24 -5.41
C SER A 280 -2.11 21.31 -6.89
N LYS A 281 -2.15 20.15 -7.58
CA LYS A 281 -2.46 20.04 -9.02
C LYS A 281 -3.91 19.67 -9.31
N LEU A 282 -4.74 19.47 -8.29
CA LEU A 282 -6.15 19.15 -8.45
C LEU A 282 -6.97 20.37 -8.89
N THR A 283 -8.01 20.11 -9.66
CA THR A 283 -9.02 21.06 -10.11
C THR A 283 -10.15 21.18 -9.08
N GLY A 284 -10.96 22.23 -9.16
CA GLY A 284 -12.10 22.43 -8.24
C GLY A 284 -13.06 21.23 -8.16
N SER A 285 -13.38 20.60 -9.29
CA SER A 285 -14.21 19.40 -9.31
C SER A 285 -13.55 18.18 -8.66
N GLU A 286 -12.23 18.00 -8.85
CA GLU A 286 -11.47 16.91 -8.22
C GLU A 286 -11.37 17.13 -6.70
N ILE A 287 -11.12 18.36 -6.27
CA ILE A 287 -11.10 18.75 -4.85
C ILE A 287 -12.46 18.50 -4.20
N MET A 288 -13.56 18.85 -4.87
CA MET A 288 -14.91 18.60 -4.37
C MET A 288 -15.17 17.12 -4.11
N VAL A 289 -14.75 16.25 -5.03
CA VAL A 289 -14.86 14.79 -4.86
C VAL A 289 -14.01 14.31 -3.68
N LEU A 290 -12.78 14.81 -3.56
CA LEU A 290 -11.88 14.47 -2.47
C LEU A 290 -12.42 14.92 -1.11
N ILE A 291 -12.93 16.15 -0.97
CA ILE A 291 -13.53 16.67 0.26
C ILE A 291 -14.70 15.79 0.70
N ARG A 292 -15.61 15.44 -0.20
CA ARG A 292 -16.75 14.57 0.12
C ARG A 292 -16.31 13.19 0.58
N TYR A 293 -15.26 12.64 -0.03
CA TYR A 293 -14.67 11.37 0.39
C TYR A 293 -14.06 11.46 1.80
N LEU A 294 -13.26 12.50 2.08
CA LEU A 294 -12.66 12.72 3.41
C LEU A 294 -13.73 12.95 4.48
N GLN A 295 -14.77 13.72 4.16
CA GLN A 295 -15.90 13.98 5.04
C GLN A 295 -16.64 12.67 5.40
N LYS A 296 -16.81 11.73 4.46
CA LYS A 296 -17.40 10.41 4.77
C LYS A 296 -16.58 9.65 5.80
N TRP A 297 -15.25 9.68 5.67
CA TRP A 297 -14.36 9.06 6.65
C TRP A 297 -14.45 9.71 8.02
N LEU A 298 -14.43 11.05 8.09
CA LEU A 298 -14.56 11.77 9.37
C LEU A 298 -15.88 11.47 10.07
N ASN A 299 -17.00 11.47 9.35
CA ASN A 299 -18.30 11.07 9.90
C ASN A 299 -18.29 9.64 10.46
N LYS A 300 -17.58 8.72 9.79
CA LYS A 300 -17.45 7.33 10.25
C LYS A 300 -16.61 7.24 11.52
N TYR A 301 -15.51 7.97 11.61
CA TYR A 301 -14.68 8.00 12.82
C TYR A 301 -15.36 8.68 14.00
N GLU A 302 -16.12 9.74 13.75
CA GLU A 302 -16.95 10.37 14.77
C GLU A 302 -18.01 9.40 15.30
N ARG A 303 -18.67 8.66 14.41
CA ARG A 303 -19.75 7.73 14.79
C ARG A 303 -19.24 6.44 15.43
N PHE A 304 -18.03 6.00 15.09
CA PHE A 304 -17.45 4.73 15.54
C PHE A 304 -16.03 4.94 16.10
N PRO A 305 -15.87 5.68 17.21
CA PRO A 305 -14.57 6.04 17.77
C PRO A 305 -13.75 4.85 18.28
N GLN A 306 -14.40 3.70 18.50
CA GLN A 306 -13.75 2.45 18.90
C GLN A 306 -12.96 1.77 17.78
N VAL A 307 -13.18 2.17 16.52
CA VAL A 307 -12.54 1.52 15.37
C VAL A 307 -11.14 2.10 15.15
N CYS A 308 -10.14 1.26 15.34
CA CYS A 308 -8.73 1.62 15.19
C CYS A 308 -8.06 0.80 14.07
N PRO A 309 -6.93 1.26 13.50
CA PRO A 309 -6.12 0.45 12.60
C PRO A 309 -5.76 -0.91 13.22
N CYS A 310 -5.84 -1.98 12.43
CA CYS A 310 -5.59 -3.35 12.88
C CYS A 310 -4.35 -3.97 12.19
N PRO A 311 -3.13 -3.52 12.54
CA PRO A 311 -1.90 -3.94 11.85
C PRO A 311 -1.52 -5.41 12.08
N LYS A 312 -2.14 -6.09 13.06
CA LYS A 312 -1.89 -7.51 13.35
C LYS A 312 -2.74 -8.45 12.49
N ALA A 313 -3.89 -8.00 11.99
CA ALA A 313 -4.83 -8.83 11.23
C ALA A 313 -4.23 -9.46 9.94
N PRO A 314 -3.35 -8.78 9.18
CA PRO A 314 -2.70 -9.39 8.01
C PRO A 314 -1.83 -10.60 8.38
N PHE A 315 -1.07 -10.49 9.47
CA PHE A 315 -0.12 -11.53 9.90
C PHE A 315 -0.82 -12.67 10.65
N GLU A 316 -1.73 -12.32 11.57
CA GLU A 316 -2.39 -13.29 12.44
C GLU A 316 -3.58 -13.99 11.78
N LEU A 317 -4.24 -13.32 10.83
CA LEU A 317 -5.49 -13.79 10.24
C LEU A 317 -5.48 -13.78 8.71
N GLY A 318 -4.41 -13.32 8.05
CA GLY A 318 -4.37 -13.20 6.58
C GLY A 318 -5.28 -12.11 6.03
N LEU A 319 -5.79 -11.19 6.86
CA LEU A 319 -6.72 -10.13 6.48
C LEU A 319 -5.96 -8.90 5.93
N LYS A 320 -5.44 -9.02 4.71
CA LYS A 320 -4.56 -8.02 4.08
C LYS A 320 -5.25 -6.68 3.83
N ALA A 321 -6.56 -6.64 3.63
CA ALA A 321 -7.29 -5.38 3.40
C ALA A 321 -7.22 -4.40 4.59
N CYS A 322 -6.94 -4.89 5.80
CA CYS A 322 -6.81 -4.03 6.99
C CYS A 322 -5.65 -3.02 6.87
N GLU A 323 -4.60 -3.33 6.09
CA GLU A 323 -3.49 -2.39 5.84
C GLU A 323 -3.88 -1.24 4.91
N TRP A 324 -4.97 -1.40 4.17
CA TRP A 324 -5.42 -0.47 3.14
C TRP A 324 -6.59 0.39 3.61
N VAL A 325 -6.93 0.34 4.90
CA VAL A 325 -7.92 1.24 5.50
C VAL A 325 -7.17 2.49 5.99
N PRO A 326 -7.42 3.68 5.40
CA PRO A 326 -6.78 4.91 5.86
C PRO A 326 -7.12 5.16 7.32
N SER A 327 -6.15 5.55 8.14
CA SER A 327 -6.38 5.91 9.54
C SER A 327 -7.00 7.31 9.65
N LEU A 328 -7.54 7.65 10.84
CA LEU A 328 -7.99 9.02 11.11
C LEU A 328 -6.86 10.04 10.90
N GLU A 329 -5.62 9.67 11.22
CA GLU A 329 -4.45 10.52 10.99
C GLU A 329 -4.23 10.79 9.50
N ASP A 330 -4.32 9.76 8.64
CA ASP A 330 -4.17 9.91 7.19
C ASP A 330 -5.25 10.82 6.61
N ILE A 331 -6.48 10.69 7.09
CA ILE A 331 -7.63 11.50 6.67
C ILE A 331 -7.46 12.96 7.10
N VAL A 332 -7.07 13.22 8.35
CA VAL A 332 -6.88 14.59 8.86
C VAL A 332 -5.70 15.27 8.18
N LYS A 333 -4.59 14.56 7.96
CA LYS A 333 -3.44 15.10 7.20
C LYS A 333 -3.82 15.44 5.78
N CYS A 334 -4.49 14.53 5.08
CA CYS A 334 -4.95 14.78 3.71
C CYS A 334 -5.89 15.99 3.66
N LEU A 335 -6.81 16.12 4.63
CA LEU A 335 -7.68 17.29 4.71
C LEU A 335 -6.90 18.59 4.97
N GLY A 336 -5.93 18.57 5.90
CA GLY A 336 -5.06 19.70 6.16
C GLY A 336 -4.36 20.19 4.89
N LEU A 337 -3.78 19.26 4.12
CA LEU A 337 -3.14 19.58 2.84
C LEU A 337 -4.12 20.15 1.79
N VAL A 338 -5.36 19.66 1.74
CA VAL A 338 -6.40 20.25 0.86
C VAL A 338 -6.67 21.70 1.24
N VAL A 339 -6.76 22.00 2.54
CA VAL A 339 -6.97 23.37 3.02
C VAL A 339 -5.74 24.22 2.71
N ASP A 340 -4.54 23.74 3.00
CA ASP A 340 -3.30 24.50 2.81
C ASP A 340 -3.05 24.84 1.34
N GLU A 341 -3.22 23.88 0.43
CA GLU A 341 -2.94 24.05 -1.00
C GLU A 341 -4.05 24.82 -1.74
N HIS A 342 -5.32 24.72 -1.29
CA HIS A 342 -6.48 25.27 -2.01
C HIS A 342 -7.31 26.28 -1.23
N PHE A 343 -6.82 26.81 -0.11
CA PHE A 343 -7.54 27.74 0.77
C PHE A 343 -8.29 28.83 0.02
N SER A 344 -7.61 29.52 -0.91
CA SER A 344 -8.20 30.62 -1.67
C SER A 344 -9.39 30.16 -2.51
N SER A 345 -9.29 29.00 -3.15
CA SER A 345 -10.38 28.42 -3.95
C SER A 345 -11.56 28.05 -3.08
N LEU A 346 -11.29 27.36 -1.96
CA LEU A 346 -12.29 26.89 -1.00
C LEU A 346 -13.12 28.04 -0.40
N VAL A 347 -12.47 29.17 -0.10
CA VAL A 347 -13.15 30.33 0.49
C VAL A 347 -13.89 31.17 -0.56
N LEU A 348 -13.34 31.32 -1.77
CA LEU A 348 -13.91 32.21 -2.78
C LEU A 348 -15.07 31.59 -3.57
N HIS A 349 -15.08 30.27 -3.75
CA HIS A 349 -16.09 29.58 -4.55
C HIS A 349 -17.22 29.03 -3.68
N GLN A 350 -18.44 29.55 -3.89
CA GLN A 350 -19.64 29.19 -3.11
C GLN A 350 -19.99 27.70 -3.17
N GLU A 351 -19.56 27.00 -4.22
CA GLU A 351 -19.81 25.55 -4.37
C GLU A 351 -19.24 24.72 -3.22
N PHE A 352 -18.19 25.19 -2.53
CA PHE A 352 -17.58 24.49 -1.40
C PHE A 352 -18.21 24.84 -0.05
N HIS A 353 -18.95 25.93 0.07
CA HIS A 353 -19.31 26.50 1.38
C HIS A 353 -20.18 25.57 2.22
N GLU A 354 -21.18 24.92 1.62
CA GLU A 354 -22.04 23.96 2.34
C GLU A 354 -21.26 22.73 2.80
N GLU A 355 -20.36 22.21 1.95
CA GLU A 355 -19.59 21.01 2.30
C GLU A 355 -18.56 21.33 3.38
N LEU A 356 -17.91 22.50 3.31
CA LEU A 356 -16.98 22.98 4.33
C LEU A 356 -17.69 23.25 5.66
N LYS A 357 -18.92 23.77 5.64
CA LYS A 357 -19.71 23.97 6.85
C LYS A 357 -20.05 22.65 7.53
N SER A 358 -20.51 21.66 6.77
CA SER A 358 -20.80 20.33 7.32
C SER A 358 -19.52 19.62 7.79
N LEU A 359 -18.39 19.85 7.11
CA LEU A 359 -17.09 19.34 7.54
C LEU A 359 -16.62 19.96 8.85
N ASP A 360 -16.80 21.28 9.02
CA ASP A 360 -16.45 22.01 10.25
C ASP A 360 -17.21 21.47 11.47
N GLU A 361 -18.49 21.11 11.33
CA GLU A 361 -19.28 20.50 12.41
C GLU A 361 -18.62 19.21 12.94
N VAL A 362 -18.24 18.30 12.04
CA VAL A 362 -17.60 17.01 12.38
C VAL A 362 -16.19 17.21 12.93
N VAL A 363 -15.40 18.09 12.32
CA VAL A 363 -14.03 18.38 12.77
C VAL A 363 -14.04 19.03 14.15
N ASN A 364 -14.98 19.92 14.45
CA ASN A 364 -15.12 20.52 15.78
C ASN A 364 -15.47 19.48 16.84
N SER A 365 -16.40 18.58 16.54
CA SER A 365 -16.76 17.45 17.40
C SER A 365 -15.55 16.56 17.73
N LEU A 366 -14.83 16.10 16.71
CA LEU A 366 -13.61 15.31 16.86
C LEU A 366 -12.50 16.07 17.62
N THR A 367 -12.37 17.38 17.40
CA THR A 367 -11.38 18.22 18.09
C THR A 367 -11.67 18.35 19.57
N VAL A 368 -12.94 18.49 19.96
CA VAL A 368 -13.34 18.51 21.37
C VAL A 368 -13.01 17.18 22.04
N GLU A 369 -13.35 16.06 21.40
CA GLU A 369 -13.02 14.72 21.91
C GLU A 369 -11.49 14.53 22.05
N ALA A 370 -10.72 14.90 21.02
CA ALA A 370 -9.27 14.81 21.04
C ALA A 370 -8.64 15.60 22.20
N LYS A 371 -9.18 16.79 22.52
CA LYS A 371 -8.74 17.59 23.69
C LYS A 371 -9.01 16.86 25.00
N VAL A 372 -10.21 16.29 25.16
CA VAL A 372 -10.58 15.51 26.35
C VAL A 372 -9.68 14.28 26.50
N CYS A 373 -9.48 13.52 25.43
CA CYS A 373 -8.57 12.38 25.40
C CYS A 373 -7.13 12.78 25.75
N GLY A 374 -6.65 13.90 25.22
CA GLY A 374 -5.32 14.45 25.52
C GLY A 374 -5.13 14.76 27.01
N ILE A 375 -6.12 15.42 27.63
CA ILE A 375 -6.11 15.70 29.07
C ILE A 375 -6.10 14.39 29.87
N MET A 376 -6.94 13.43 29.50
CA MET A 376 -7.02 12.14 30.18
C MET A 376 -5.72 11.34 30.05
N SER A 377 -5.07 11.38 28.90
CA SER A 377 -3.77 10.77 28.67
C SER A 377 -2.69 11.38 29.57
N ASN A 378 -2.59 12.72 29.59
CA ASN A 378 -1.66 13.45 30.44
C ASN A 378 -1.87 13.14 31.94
N LEU A 379 -3.14 13.09 32.38
CA LEU A 379 -3.50 12.71 33.75
C LEU A 379 -3.07 11.27 34.06
N THR A 380 -3.34 10.34 33.16
CA THR A 380 -2.95 8.93 33.29
C THR A 380 -1.43 8.79 33.41
N GLU A 381 -0.66 9.53 32.62
CA GLU A 381 0.79 9.55 32.70
C GLU A 381 1.30 10.18 34.00
N ALA A 382 0.67 11.26 34.48
CA ALA A 382 1.00 11.87 35.76
C ALA A 382 0.76 10.92 36.93
N LEU A 383 -0.38 10.21 36.93
CA LEU A 383 -0.71 9.19 37.93
C LEU A 383 0.27 8.01 37.89
N LYS A 384 0.61 7.51 36.70
CA LYS A 384 1.64 6.45 36.53
C LYS A 384 3.00 6.89 37.06
N ARG A 385 3.39 8.16 36.84
CA ARG A 385 4.64 8.72 37.37
C ARG A 385 4.62 8.82 38.89
N LYS A 386 3.52 9.29 39.50
CA LYS A 386 3.37 9.32 40.97
C LYS A 386 3.37 7.93 41.59
N HIS A 387 2.77 6.93 40.93
CA HIS A 387 2.79 5.55 41.40
C HIS A 387 4.20 4.93 41.34
N LYS A 388 5.01 5.27 40.31
CA LYS A 388 6.41 4.83 40.20
C LYS A 388 7.37 5.66 41.08
N GLY A 389 7.03 6.90 41.38
CA GLY A 389 7.78 7.82 42.25
C GLY A 389 7.36 7.77 43.73
N GLY A 390 6.52 6.81 44.12
CA GLY A 390 6.05 6.61 45.49
C GLY A 390 7.10 6.05 46.46
N GLN A 391 8.31 6.58 46.43
CA GLN A 391 9.11 6.83 47.63
C GLN A 391 9.43 8.33 47.67
N MET A 392 8.76 9.01 48.62
CA MET A 392 8.96 10.38 49.12
C MET A 392 8.35 11.58 48.35
N GLU A 393 7.35 12.14 49.06
CA GLU A 393 7.16 13.56 49.43
C GLU A 393 6.15 14.46 48.67
N ASP A 394 5.22 14.92 49.52
CA ASP A 394 4.44 16.15 49.62
C ASP A 394 3.29 16.53 48.66
N GLU A 395 2.13 16.66 49.32
CA GLU A 395 0.84 17.16 48.87
C GLU A 395 0.88 18.70 48.68
N ALA A 396 1.19 19.18 47.47
CA ALA A 396 0.93 20.59 47.13
C ALA A 396 0.52 20.88 45.67
N ASP A 397 0.67 19.95 44.72
CA ASP A 397 0.60 20.30 43.29
C ASP A 397 -0.70 19.92 42.53
N VAL A 398 -1.79 19.57 43.22
CA VAL A 398 -3.03 19.14 42.52
C VAL A 398 -3.81 20.33 41.93
N ALA A 399 -3.61 21.55 42.42
CA ALA A 399 -4.36 22.73 41.99
C ALA A 399 -3.85 23.37 40.67
N GLN A 400 -2.69 22.97 40.14
CA GLN A 400 -2.15 23.49 38.87
C GLN A 400 -2.54 22.65 37.64
N LEU A 401 -3.25 21.54 37.82
CA LEU A 401 -3.64 20.63 36.73
C LEU A 401 -5.02 20.92 36.12
N PHE A 402 -5.74 21.92 36.63
CA PHE A 402 -7.06 22.31 36.12
C PHE A 402 -7.03 23.77 35.65
N PRO A 403 -7.15 24.07 34.34
CA PRO A 403 -7.50 25.41 33.91
C PRO A 403 -8.89 25.78 34.45
N VAL A 404 -9.02 27.03 34.90
CA VAL A 404 -10.14 27.62 35.66
C VAL A 404 -11.47 27.65 34.89
N ASP A 405 -11.50 27.22 33.62
CA ASP A 405 -12.70 27.17 32.79
C ASP A 405 -13.62 25.95 33.07
N PHE A 406 -13.25 25.09 34.02
CA PHE A 406 -13.99 23.85 34.33
C PHE A 406 -15.26 24.04 35.18
N VAL A 407 -15.69 25.28 35.47
CA VAL A 407 -16.90 25.53 36.29
C VAL A 407 -18.19 25.69 35.45
N TYR A 408 -18.13 25.63 34.12
CA TYR A 408 -19.34 25.76 33.27
C TYR A 408 -19.61 24.62 32.29
N ALA A 409 -18.87 23.51 32.34
CA ALA A 409 -19.10 22.34 31.48
C ALA A 409 -19.98 21.24 32.12
N GLU A 410 -20.58 21.49 33.30
CA GLU A 410 -21.34 20.48 34.06
C GLU A 410 -22.82 20.35 33.64
N TYR A 411 -23.23 20.92 32.51
CA TYR A 411 -24.60 20.80 31.97
C TYR A 411 -24.63 20.46 30.48
N ALA A 412 -23.84 19.47 30.03
CA ALA A 412 -24.01 18.89 28.70
C ALA A 412 -23.49 17.44 28.52
N VAL A 413 -23.00 16.78 29.58
CA VAL A 413 -22.55 15.38 29.52
C VAL A 413 -23.63 14.47 30.10
N GLY A 414 -24.76 14.42 29.41
CA GLY A 414 -25.75 13.36 29.57
C GLY A 414 -25.67 12.46 28.34
N VAL A 415 -25.29 11.20 28.55
CA VAL A 415 -25.08 10.13 27.53
C VAL A 415 -23.64 10.05 27.01
N SER A 416 -22.77 9.35 27.74
CA SER A 416 -21.75 8.40 27.22
C SER A 416 -20.84 7.82 28.31
N THR A 417 -21.13 8.01 29.60
CA THR A 417 -20.49 7.28 30.70
C THR A 417 -21.39 6.17 31.21
N ALA A 418 -21.37 5.01 30.52
CA ALA A 418 -21.79 3.75 31.13
C ALA A 418 -21.01 2.56 30.55
N ARG A 419 -20.33 1.87 31.48
CA ARG A 419 -19.69 0.54 31.39
C ARG A 419 -18.29 0.45 30.80
N ALA A 420 -17.33 0.64 31.69
CA ALA A 420 -16.11 -0.17 31.70
C ALA A 420 -15.76 -0.57 33.14
N THR A 421 -16.63 -1.32 33.82
CA THR A 421 -16.27 -2.17 34.98
C THR A 421 -17.34 -3.25 35.18
N SER A 422 -16.99 -4.51 34.91
CA SER A 422 -17.30 -5.72 35.69
C SER A 422 -17.51 -6.97 34.81
N SER A 423 -16.64 -7.94 35.05
CA SER A 423 -16.76 -9.39 34.87
C SER A 423 -18.14 -10.01 34.61
N SER A 424 -18.15 -10.97 33.68
CA SER A 424 -18.93 -12.23 33.66
C SER A 424 -20.40 -12.17 34.09
N THR A 425 -21.32 -12.23 33.12
CA THR A 425 -22.40 -13.24 32.95
C THR A 425 -23.43 -12.70 31.96
N GLY A 426 -24.03 -13.61 31.19
CA GLY A 426 -24.64 -13.36 29.89
C GLY A 426 -25.80 -12.36 29.84
N LEU A 427 -25.81 -11.57 28.77
CA LEU A 427 -26.98 -10.98 28.12
C LEU A 427 -26.61 -10.81 26.63
N MET A 428 -26.43 -11.97 25.98
CA MET A 428 -26.34 -12.15 24.54
C MET A 428 -27.79 -12.29 24.07
N GLY A 429 -28.37 -11.30 23.37
CA GLY A 429 -29.76 -11.44 22.90
C GLY A 429 -30.44 -10.25 22.25
N GLU A 430 -30.14 -8.99 22.63
CA GLU A 430 -30.95 -7.85 22.13
C GLU A 430 -30.28 -7.04 21.01
N TRP A 431 -28.95 -7.01 20.94
CA TRP A 431 -28.20 -6.30 19.89
C TRP A 431 -28.14 -7.09 18.56
N GLU A 432 -28.10 -8.43 18.64
CA GLU A 432 -28.13 -9.29 17.45
C GLU A 432 -29.48 -9.22 16.73
N LEU A 433 -30.60 -9.09 17.46
CA LEU A 433 -31.93 -9.02 16.84
C LEU A 433 -32.15 -7.72 16.05
N TRP A 434 -31.62 -6.60 16.53
CA TRP A 434 -31.72 -5.31 15.83
C TRP A 434 -30.83 -5.28 14.58
N PHE A 435 -29.66 -5.91 14.66
CA PHE A 435 -28.70 -6.02 13.55
C PHE A 435 -29.21 -6.94 12.42
N TRP A 436 -29.86 -8.07 12.74
CA TRP A 436 -30.47 -8.97 11.75
C TRP A 436 -31.73 -8.39 11.09
N LEU A 437 -32.51 -7.55 11.79
CA LEU A 437 -33.71 -6.91 11.24
C LEU A 437 -33.39 -5.81 10.21
N HIS A 438 -32.20 -5.21 10.26
CA HIS A 438 -31.77 -4.22 9.28
C HIS A 438 -31.24 -4.87 7.99
N LEU A 439 -30.50 -5.97 8.11
CA LEU A 439 -30.01 -6.76 6.96
C LEU A 439 -31.12 -7.41 6.13
N ARG A 440 -32.30 -7.68 6.72
CA ARG A 440 -33.45 -8.24 5.99
C ARG A 440 -34.33 -7.23 5.27
N ARG A 441 -34.11 -5.92 5.47
CA ARG A 441 -34.90 -4.84 4.82
C ARG A 441 -34.23 -4.22 3.60
N VAL A 442 -33.02 -4.65 3.25
CA VAL A 442 -32.25 -4.14 2.09
C VAL A 442 -31.98 -5.25 1.06
N ASN A 443 -32.94 -6.17 0.89
CA ASN A 443 -33.05 -7.03 -0.30
C ASN A 443 -34.43 -6.87 -0.92
#